data_AF-A0A2L1U494-F1
#
_entry.id   AF-A0A2L1U494-F1
#
_cell.length_a   1.000
_cell.length_b   1.000
_cell.length_c   1.000
_cell.angle_alpha   90.00
_cell.angle_beta   90.00
_cell.angle_gamma   90.00
#
_symmetry.space_group_name_H-M   'P 1'
#
loop_
_entity.id
_entity.type
_entity.pdbx_description
1 polymer ?
#
loop_
_entity_poly.entity_id
_entity_poly.type
_entity_poly.pdbx_seq_one_letter_code
_entity_poly.pdbx_strand_id
1 'polypeptide(L)' 'MNEPNLASIKRRLQQLQERLTTLDNYKGWLHVHDEDGKRIYEDLADGELATLLKKQIQKEIDFLKEWLKEHENEPKS' A
#
# COMPACT_ATOMS: atom_id res chain seq x y z
N MET A 1 21.00 8.87 -12.06
CA MET A 1 19.83 8.35 -11.34
C MET A 1 20.01 8.73 -9.88
N ASN A 2 19.09 9.47 -9.27
CA ASN A 2 19.15 9.72 -7.83
C ASN A 2 18.75 8.43 -7.13
N GLU A 3 19.66 7.84 -6.38
CA GLU A 3 19.34 6.71 -5.51
C GLU A 3 18.19 7.12 -4.57
N PRO A 4 17.20 6.24 -4.34
CA PRO A 4 16.15 6.53 -3.39
C PRO A 4 16.76 6.79 -2.01
N ASN A 5 16.52 7.98 -1.44
CA ASN A 5 16.97 8.29 -0.09
C ASN A 5 16.27 7.35 0.91
N LEU A 6 17.04 6.65 1.74
CA LEU A 6 16.56 5.78 2.83
C LEU A 6 15.43 6.42 3.66
N ALA A 7 15.53 7.72 3.95
CA ALA A 7 14.50 8.45 4.69
C ALA A 7 13.17 8.53 3.93
N SER A 8 13.21 8.72 2.60
CA SER A 8 12.02 8.74 1.75
C SER A 8 11.37 7.36 1.67
N ILE A 9 12.17 6.29 1.63
CA ILE A 9 11.67 4.91 1.62
C ILE A 9 11.01 4.55 2.96
N LYS A 10 11.65 4.89 4.09
CA LYS A 10 11.05 4.69 5.42
C LYS A 10 9.73 5.44 5.58
N ARG A 11 9.67 6.69 5.10
CA ARG A 11 8.43 7.49 5.12
C ARG A 11 7.35 6.84 4.26
N ARG A 12 7.69 6.34 3.07
CA ARG A 12 6.75 5.63 2.20
C ARG A 12 6.23 4.36 2.86
N LEU A 13 7.10 3.57 3.50
CA LEU A 13 6.73 2.38 4.24
C LEU A 13 5.72 2.71 5.35
N GLN A 14 5.97 3.76 6.14
CA GLN A 14 5.03 4.21 7.18
C GLN A 14 3.67 4.59 6.59
N GLN A 15 3.65 5.37 5.50
CA GLN A 15 2.40 5.78 4.83
C GLN A 15 1.59 4.58 4.33
N LEU A 16 2.24 3.54 3.80
CA LEU A 16 1.56 2.32 3.36
C LEU A 16 0.96 1.54 4.53
N GLN A 17 1.68 1.44 5.65
CA GLN A 17 1.20 0.79 6.87
C GLN A 17 -0.02 1.51 7.47
N GLU A 18 0.03 2.86 7.52
CA GLU A 18 -1.10 3.69 7.95
C GLU A 18 -2.31 3.52 7.02
N ARG A 19 -2.07 3.44 5.70
CA ARG A 19 -3.13 3.21 4.73
C ARG A 19 -3.76 1.83 4.88
N LEU A 20 -2.97 0.79 5.11
CA LEU A 20 -3.48 -0.56 5.35
C LEU A 20 -4.34 -0.60 6.62
N THR A 21 -3.84 0.00 7.70
CA THR A 21 -4.57 0.14 8.98
C THR A 21 -5.88 0.91 8.78
N THR A 22 -5.86 1.95 7.95
CA THR A 22 -7.07 2.70 7.61
C THR A 22 -8.07 1.82 6.88
N LEU A 23 -7.64 1.04 5.89
CA LEU A 23 -8.49 0.12 5.14
C LEU A 23 -9.04 -1.04 5.99
N ASP A 24 -8.31 -1.47 7.02
CA ASP A 24 -8.78 -2.51 7.95
C ASP A 24 -9.83 -1.98 8.94
N ASN A 25 -9.74 -0.70 9.31
CA ASN A 25 -10.68 -0.07 10.25
C ASN A 25 -11.83 0.67 9.56
N TYR A 26 -11.73 0.92 8.26
CA TYR A 26 -12.74 1.66 7.51
C TYR A 26 -13.95 0.77 7.23
N LYS A 27 -15.07 1.09 7.88
CA LYS A 27 -16.38 0.49 7.61
C LYS A 27 -17.17 1.46 6.73
N GLY A 28 -17.11 1.26 5.42
CA GLY A 28 -17.80 2.12 4.46
C GLY A 28 -17.68 1.61 3.03
N TRP A 29 -18.22 2.40 2.10
CA TRP A 29 -18.34 2.02 0.70
C TRP A 29 -17.39 2.84 -0.16
N LEU A 30 -16.65 2.18 -1.07
CA LEU A 30 -16.03 2.87 -2.20
C LEU A 30 -17.03 2.94 -3.34
N HIS A 31 -17.01 4.06 -4.06
CA HIS A 31 -17.65 4.09 -5.36
C HIS A 31 -16.61 3.72 -6.43
N VAL A 32 -16.94 2.76 -7.27
CA VAL A 32 -16.17 2.45 -8.47
C VAL A 32 -17.07 2.55 -9.69
N HIS A 33 -16.45 2.65 -10.86
CA HIS A 33 -17.16 2.62 -12.13
C HIS A 33 -17.01 1.22 -12.71
N ASP A 34 -18.13 0.62 -13.12
CA ASP A 34 -18.10 -0.62 -13.91
C ASP A 34 -17.60 -0.34 -15.34
N GLU A 35 -17.54 -1.40 -16.17
CA GLU A 35 -17.07 -1.32 -17.55
C GLU A 35 -17.93 -0.38 -18.43
N ASP A 36 -19.19 -0.17 -18.04
CA ASP A 36 -20.13 0.75 -18.71
C ASP A 36 -20.07 2.19 -18.13
N GLY A 37 -19.17 2.44 -17.17
CA GLY A 37 -19.00 3.74 -16.52
C GLY A 37 -20.05 4.05 -15.45
N LYS A 38 -20.92 3.10 -15.09
CA LYS A 38 -21.93 3.27 -14.04
C LYS A 38 -21.28 3.16 -12.67
N ARG A 39 -21.70 4.04 -11.77
CA ARG A 39 -21.23 4.04 -10.38
C ARG A 39 -21.84 2.87 -9.61
N ILE A 40 -21.00 1.97 -9.10
CA ILE A 40 -21.35 0.91 -8.17
C ILE A 40 -20.66 1.16 -6.83
N TYR A 41 -21.24 0.62 -5.75
CA TYR A 41 -20.70 0.74 -4.40
C TYR A 41 -20.14 -0.61 -3.97
N GLU A 42 -18.86 -0.65 -3.62
CA GLU A 42 -18.22 -1.84 -3.07
C GLU A 42 -17.92 -1.64 -1.59
N ASP A 43 -18.25 -2.64 -0.79
CA ASP A 43 -17.95 -2.66 0.64
C ASP A 43 -16.43 -2.81 0.84
N LEU A 44 -15.84 -1.89 1.60
CA LEU A 44 -14.42 -1.95 1.94
C LEU A 44 -14.08 -2.98 3.03
N ALA A 45 -15.07 -3.48 3.76
CA ALA A 45 -14.85 -4.46 4.81
C ALA A 45 -14.40 -5.81 4.23
N ASP A 46 -15.16 -6.34 3.26
CA ASP A 46 -14.97 -7.69 2.71
C ASP A 46 -15.14 -7.78 1.18
N GLY A 47 -15.13 -6.64 0.48
CA GLY A 47 -15.23 -6.60 -0.98
C GLY A 47 -13.99 -7.15 -1.69
N GLU A 48 -14.16 -7.64 -2.92
CA GLU A 48 -13.09 -8.12 -3.77
C GLU A 48 -12.06 -7.02 -4.07
N LEU A 49 -12.54 -5.80 -4.37
CA LEU A 49 -11.67 -4.65 -4.57
C LEU A 49 -10.86 -4.30 -3.32
N ALA A 50 -11.49 -4.34 -2.14
CA ALA A 50 -10.82 -4.07 -0.88
C ALA A 50 -9.70 -5.08 -0.63
N THR A 51 -9.97 -6.37 -0.87
CA THR A 51 -9.00 -7.45 -0.78
C THR A 51 -7.84 -7.25 -1.74
N LEU A 52 -8.12 -6.88 -3.00
CA LEU A 52 -7.09 -6.61 -4.01
C LEU A 52 -6.21 -5.41 -3.63
N LEU A 53 -6.81 -4.32 -3.17
CA LEU A 53 -6.09 -3.12 -2.69
C LEU A 53 -5.17 -3.45 -1.51
N LYS A 54 -5.69 -4.14 -0.49
CA LYS A 54 -4.90 -4.57 0.68
C LYS A 54 -3.72 -5.45 0.26
N LYS A 55 -3.96 -6.40 -0.64
CA LYS A 55 -2.90 -7.30 -1.18
C LYS A 55 -1.83 -6.53 -1.94
N GLN A 56 -2.20 -5.51 -2.72
CA GLN A 56 -1.23 -4.69 -3.45
C GLN A 56 -0.39 -3.84 -2.50
N ILE A 57 -1.02 -3.21 -1.50
CA ILE A 57 -0.33 -2.44 -0.47
C ILE A 57 0.63 -3.33 0.32
N GLN A 58 0.20 -4.53 0.73
CA GLN A 58 1.04 -5.48 1.45
C GLN A 58 2.27 -5.90 0.63
N LYS A 59 2.09 -6.19 -0.67
CA LYS A 59 3.22 -6.49 -1.56
C LYS A 59 4.24 -5.34 -1.63
N GLU A 60 3.77 -4.10 -1.71
CA GLU A 60 4.66 -2.93 -1.73
C GLU A 60 5.39 -2.76 -0.38
N ILE A 61 4.70 -3.00 0.74
CA ILE A 61 5.32 -3.01 2.09
C ILE A 61 6.43 -4.06 2.17
N ASP A 62 6.17 -5.29 1.72
CA ASP A 62 7.13 -6.39 1.80
C ASP A 62 8.37 -6.08 0.95
N PHE A 63 8.16 -5.60 -0.28
CA PHE A 63 9.24 -5.15 -1.16
C PHE A 63 10.12 -4.06 -0.51
N LEU A 64 9.51 -3.02 0.07
CA LEU A 64 10.26 -1.94 0.69
C LEU A 64 11.00 -2.39 1.95
N LYS A 65 10.46 -3.35 2.71
CA LYS A 65 11.15 -3.94 3.86
C LYS A 65 12.37 -4.76 3.44
N GLU A 66 12.26 -5.56 2.38
CA GLU A 66 13.39 -6.30 1.82
C GLU A 66 14.46 -5.34 1.31
N TRP A 67 14.08 -4.34 0.53
CA TRP A 67 14.98 -3.30 0.05
C TRP A 67 15.69 -2.57 1.21
N LEU A 68 14.96 -2.17 2.25
CA LEU A 68 15.58 -1.53 3.43
C LEU A 68 16.55 -2.48 4.14
N LYS A 69 16.25 -3.77 4.25
CA LYS A 69 17.15 -4.75 4.88
C LYS A 69 18.46 -4.88 4.11
N GLU A 70 18.41 -4.83 2.78
CA GLU A 70 19.61 -4.87 1.93
C GLU A 70 20.44 -3.59 2.08
N HIS A 71 19.80 -2.42 2.04
CA HIS A 71 20.50 -1.13 2.02
C HIS A 71 20.82 -0.52 3.40
N GLU A 72 20.20 -0.99 4.49
CA GLU A 72 20.61 -0.61 5.85
C GLU A 72 21.83 -1.38 6.35
N ASN A 73 22.07 -2.58 5.81
CA ASN A 73 23.21 -3.43 6.19
C ASN A 73 24.42 -3.28 5.24
N GLU A 74 24.30 -2.49 4.17
CA GLU A 74 25.46 -2.15 3.36
C GLU A 74 26.47 -1.36 4.20
N PRO A 75 27.73 -1.81 4.30
CA PRO A 75 28.77 -1.02 4.94
C PRO A 75 28.86 0.30 4.19
N LYS A 76 28.67 1.41 4.91
CA LYS A 76 28.98 2.75 4.40
C LYS A 76 30.48 2.78 4.14
N SER A 77 30.85 2.55 2.89
CA SER A 77 32.24 2.61 2.43
C SER A 77 32.75 4.04 2.37
#